data_AF-A0AAV7G810-F1
#
_entry.id   AF-A0AAV7G810-F1
#
_cell.length_a   1.000
_cell.length_b   1.000
_cell.length_c   1.000
_cell.angle_alpha   90.00
_cell.angle_beta   90.00
_cell.angle_gamma   90.00
#
_symmetry.space_group_name_H-M   'P 1'
#
loop_
_entity.id
_entity.type
_entity.pdbx_description
1 polymer ?
#
loop_
_entity_poly.entity_id
_entity_poly.type
_entity_poly.pdbx_seq_one_letter_code
_entity_poly.pdbx_strand_id
1 'polypeptide(L)'
;MQNDFFPNFILCNTTQRFIRSVKGDRHASQRASVPSVKSYFLCGSQDLNAAYHNLAAMYSEFFGIPHMFAVVQLIGLRSLPWIIRAILDHIAVKVNVLIPKIYGLQDALPKSIGLLPFDGGVAGSQKIIHELLTWGTKSELKAEVLQSLKEVGSALYWMSLLDLVLREIDTTQFMQTAPWLGLFMGTDGQLKEVDSGNRPLVSLFSLAKTEIVSHATCQNPNSFHIISKQAEAADLIYKKNIISASVLEYALAFTSAALDKHYSKLSANPKTGFIDITTSKDFYRIFSGLQFVSIHDFPLDNEYLEETVLDSSKRHDSWGDSVAWAGCTIIYLLGQQLHFELFDFSYQFLNIAEVENAAIAQTLSFDRSKNSNFLQGYESLLEAMRKARRLNNHVFSMLRARCPLEEKVACAIKHSGAPQHRITFVNTLSAFETLPQKEA
;
A
#
# COMPACT_ATOMS: atom_id res chain seq x y z
N MET A 1 2.75 17.38 3.31
CA MET A 1 2.44 15.96 3.51
C MET A 1 2.61 15.53 4.97
N GLN A 2 3.81 15.68 5.55
CA GLN A 2 4.09 15.23 6.93
C GLN A 2 3.21 15.87 8.02
N ASN A 3 2.96 17.18 7.95
CA ASN A 3 2.25 17.90 9.03
C ASN A 3 0.72 17.85 8.93
N ASP A 4 0.16 17.34 7.83
CA ASP A 4 -1.30 17.39 7.63
C ASP A 4 -1.81 16.11 6.94
N PHE A 5 -1.27 15.77 5.78
CA PHE A 5 -1.79 14.66 4.98
C PHE A 5 -1.67 13.30 5.70
N PHE A 6 -0.45 12.86 6.00
CA PHE A 6 -0.24 11.56 6.66
C PHE A 6 -0.92 11.44 8.03
N PRO A 7 -0.85 12.44 8.93
CA PRO A 7 -1.50 12.33 10.22
C PRO A 7 -3.03 12.44 10.15
N ASN A 8 -3.60 13.21 9.22
CA ASN A 8 -5.03 13.56 9.27
C ASN A 8 -5.90 12.92 8.19
N PHE A 9 -5.35 12.25 7.16
CA PHE A 9 -6.17 11.61 6.11
C PHE A 9 -6.25 10.09 6.28
N ILE A 10 -7.41 9.52 6.01
CA ILE A 10 -7.66 8.07 6.05
C ILE A 10 -7.85 7.56 4.62
N LEU A 11 -7.29 6.38 4.34
CA LEU A 11 -7.42 5.73 3.03
C LEU A 11 -8.72 4.92 2.96
N CYS A 12 -9.42 5.03 1.83
CA CYS A 12 -10.41 4.06 1.38
C CYS A 12 -9.87 3.37 0.12
N ASN A 13 -9.45 2.11 0.27
CA ASN A 13 -8.84 1.33 -0.80
C ASN A 13 -9.81 1.09 -1.97
N THR A 14 -11.09 0.87 -1.67
CA THR A 14 -12.13 0.62 -2.68
C THR A 14 -12.33 1.80 -3.63
N THR A 15 -12.31 3.02 -3.11
CA THR A 15 -12.47 4.24 -3.92
C THR A 15 -11.14 4.80 -4.42
N GLN A 16 -10.02 4.26 -3.92
CA GLN A 16 -8.66 4.76 -4.13
C GLN A 16 -8.51 6.24 -3.75
N ARG A 17 -9.16 6.63 -2.65
CA ARG A 17 -9.20 8.02 -2.18
C ARG A 17 -8.79 8.10 -0.73
N PHE A 18 -8.08 9.17 -0.41
CA PHE A 18 -7.89 9.63 0.94
C PHE A 18 -8.94 10.68 1.28
N ILE A 19 -9.59 10.54 2.43
CA ILE A 19 -10.51 11.54 2.97
C ILE A 19 -9.99 12.03 4.30
N ARG A 20 -10.33 13.26 4.71
CA ARG A 20 -9.88 13.78 6.00
C ARG A 20 -10.59 13.04 7.14
N SER A 21 -9.83 12.61 8.14
CA SER A 21 -10.36 12.04 9.38
C SER A 21 -11.23 13.07 10.10
N VAL A 22 -12.40 12.64 10.56
CA VAL A 22 -13.32 13.46 11.35
C VAL A 22 -12.84 13.60 12.80
N LYS A 23 -12.00 12.67 13.29
CA LYS A 23 -11.44 12.67 14.64
C LYS A 23 -9.94 12.97 14.61
N GLY A 24 -9.55 13.98 15.39
CA GLY A 24 -8.17 14.38 15.64
C GLY A 24 -8.11 15.81 16.13
N ASP A 25 -7.28 16.07 17.14
CA ASP A 25 -6.88 17.43 17.48
C ASP A 25 -6.32 18.03 16.19
N ARG A 26 -6.87 19.16 15.75
CA ARG A 26 -6.52 19.72 14.44
C ARG A 26 -5.06 20.15 14.49
N HIS A 27 -4.14 19.25 14.16
CA HIS A 27 -2.75 19.56 13.87
C HIS A 27 -2.62 20.44 12.62
N ALA A 28 -3.74 20.86 12.03
CA ALA A 28 -3.84 21.87 11.00
C ALA A 28 -3.09 23.12 11.46
N SER A 29 -1.86 23.24 10.98
CA SER A 29 -1.07 24.46 11.11
C SER A 29 -1.93 25.61 10.61
N GLN A 30 -2.07 26.68 11.40
CA GLN A 30 -2.78 27.89 10.95
C GLN A 30 -2.19 28.33 9.61
N ARG A 31 -2.98 28.20 8.54
CA ARG A 31 -2.60 28.71 7.23
C ARG A 31 -2.95 30.19 7.22
N ALA A 32 -1.99 31.03 6.82
CA ALA A 32 -2.25 32.44 6.62
C ALA A 32 -3.38 32.62 5.59
N SER A 33 -4.30 33.54 5.86
CA SER A 33 -5.36 33.89 4.92
C SER A 33 -4.75 34.49 3.65
N VAL A 34 -5.19 34.03 2.49
CA VAL A 34 -4.78 34.62 1.21
C VAL A 34 -5.40 36.04 1.11
N PRO A 35 -4.61 37.08 0.80
CA PRO A 35 -5.13 38.44 0.61
C PRO A 35 -6.18 38.49 -0.49
N SER A 36 -7.13 39.42 -0.39
CA SER A 36 -8.13 39.65 -1.45
C SER A 36 -7.45 40.13 -2.73
N VAL A 37 -7.59 39.37 -3.81
CA VAL A 37 -7.00 39.65 -5.13
C VAL A 37 -8.10 40.09 -6.11
N LYS A 38 -7.82 41.05 -6.98
CA LYS A 38 -8.76 41.49 -8.03
C LYS A 38 -9.01 40.38 -9.05
N SER A 39 -10.24 40.25 -9.55
CA SER A 39 -10.68 39.12 -10.38
C SER A 39 -9.86 38.88 -11.65
N TYR A 40 -9.30 39.94 -12.25
CA TYR A 40 -8.49 39.81 -13.46
C TYR A 40 -7.11 39.16 -13.24
N PHE A 41 -6.65 39.05 -11.99
CA PHE A 41 -5.47 38.25 -11.64
C PHE A 41 -5.81 36.78 -11.33
N LEU A 42 -7.11 36.41 -11.36
CA LEU A 42 -7.62 35.06 -11.15
C LEU A 42 -8.20 34.52 -12.46
N CYS A 43 -9.51 34.29 -12.52
CA CYS A 43 -10.21 33.75 -13.69
C CYS A 43 -10.84 34.84 -14.58
N GLY A 44 -10.46 36.11 -14.41
CA GLY A 44 -10.93 37.23 -15.24
C GLY A 44 -12.05 38.04 -14.59
N SER A 45 -13.22 37.43 -14.36
CA SER A 45 -14.40 38.07 -13.77
C SER A 45 -14.83 37.41 -12.45
N GLN A 46 -15.71 38.07 -11.71
CA GLN A 46 -16.27 37.50 -10.47
C GLN A 46 -17.11 36.23 -10.74
N ASP A 47 -17.89 36.23 -11.82
CA ASP A 47 -18.70 35.08 -12.22
C ASP A 47 -17.82 33.88 -12.61
N LEU A 48 -16.73 34.13 -13.36
CA LEU A 48 -15.76 33.09 -13.70
C LEU A 48 -15.03 32.57 -12.47
N ASN A 49 -14.65 33.45 -11.54
CA ASN A 49 -14.06 33.02 -10.27
C ASN A 49 -15.01 32.10 -9.49
N ALA A 50 -16.29 32.44 -9.42
CA ALA A 50 -17.29 31.60 -8.75
C ALA A 50 -17.47 30.25 -9.46
N ALA A 51 -17.51 30.24 -10.80
CA ALA A 51 -17.63 29.01 -11.57
C ALA A 51 -16.42 28.08 -11.37
N TYR A 52 -15.19 28.59 -11.48
CA TYR A 52 -13.98 27.80 -11.26
C TYR A 52 -13.82 27.38 -9.79
N HIS A 53 -14.26 28.20 -8.84
CA HIS A 53 -14.27 27.82 -7.43
C HIS A 53 -15.20 26.63 -7.18
N ASN A 54 -16.42 26.65 -7.74
CA ASN A 54 -17.35 25.53 -7.63
C ASN A 54 -16.79 24.24 -8.26
N LEU A 55 -16.09 24.37 -9.41
CA LEU A 55 -15.41 23.22 -10.03
C LEU A 55 -14.30 22.67 -9.13
N ALA A 56 -13.46 23.55 -8.56
CA ALA A 56 -12.38 23.15 -7.67
C ALA A 56 -12.90 22.56 -6.34
N ALA A 57 -14.05 23.03 -5.83
CA ALA A 57 -14.67 22.52 -4.62
C ALA A 57 -15.07 21.04 -4.74
N MET A 58 -15.34 20.53 -5.95
CA MET A 58 -15.58 19.10 -6.16
C MET A 58 -14.37 18.22 -5.81
N TYR A 59 -13.18 18.82 -5.71
CA TYR A 59 -11.91 18.16 -5.41
C TYR A 59 -11.39 18.48 -3.99
N SER A 60 -12.13 19.22 -3.16
CA SER A 60 -11.63 19.62 -1.82
C SER A 60 -11.73 18.54 -0.75
N GLU A 61 -12.72 17.64 -0.89
CA GLU A 61 -13.06 16.67 0.17
C GLU A 61 -12.28 15.36 0.11
N PHE A 62 -11.38 15.20 -0.87
CA PHE A 62 -10.57 14.00 -1.01
C PHE A 62 -9.23 14.27 -1.69
N PHE A 63 -8.33 13.29 -1.61
CA PHE A 63 -7.13 13.20 -2.42
C PHE A 63 -7.11 11.85 -3.15
N GLY A 64 -6.67 11.80 -4.40
CA GLY A 64 -6.72 10.59 -5.23
C GLY A 64 -6.04 10.79 -6.58
N ILE A 65 -6.35 9.95 -7.57
CA ILE A 65 -5.69 9.96 -8.90
C ILE A 65 -5.68 11.33 -9.59
N PRO A 66 -6.79 12.10 -9.67
CA PRO A 66 -6.76 13.43 -10.31
C PRO A 66 -5.77 14.39 -9.65
N HIS A 67 -5.64 14.32 -8.33
CA HIS A 67 -4.69 15.13 -7.57
C HIS A 67 -3.26 14.68 -7.81
N MET A 68 -3.03 13.38 -7.92
CA MET A 68 -1.70 12.84 -8.21
C MET A 68 -1.24 13.24 -9.62
N PHE A 69 -2.13 13.27 -10.62
CA PHE A 69 -1.82 13.85 -11.94
C PHE A 69 -1.36 15.32 -11.82
N ALA A 70 -2.11 16.14 -11.08
CA ALA A 70 -1.75 17.54 -10.87
C ALA A 70 -0.39 17.69 -10.15
N VAL A 71 -0.12 16.85 -9.15
CA VAL A 71 1.18 16.78 -8.44
C VAL A 71 2.31 16.49 -9.43
N VAL A 72 2.20 15.45 -10.26
CA VAL A 72 3.25 15.08 -11.22
C VAL A 72 3.46 16.18 -12.27
N GLN A 73 2.38 16.78 -12.77
CA GLN A 73 2.45 17.87 -13.76
C GLN A 73 3.11 19.13 -13.20
N LEU A 74 2.74 19.55 -11.98
CA LEU A 74 3.25 20.79 -11.38
C LEU A 74 4.69 20.67 -10.90
N ILE A 75 5.07 19.50 -10.35
CA ILE A 75 6.42 19.26 -9.83
C ILE A 75 7.39 18.94 -10.96
N GLY A 76 6.91 18.22 -11.97
CA GLY A 76 7.70 17.74 -13.09
C GLY A 76 8.64 16.59 -12.72
N LEU A 77 9.00 15.79 -13.73
CA LEU A 77 9.84 14.60 -13.56
C LEU A 77 11.23 14.90 -12.99
N ARG A 78 11.75 16.12 -13.17
CA ARG A 78 13.06 16.53 -12.64
C ARG A 78 13.07 16.65 -11.12
N SER A 79 11.98 17.13 -10.53
CA SER A 79 11.91 17.41 -9.08
C SER A 79 11.24 16.27 -8.30
N LEU A 80 10.51 15.40 -9.00
CA LEU A 80 9.80 14.26 -8.41
C LEU A 80 10.68 13.33 -7.54
N PRO A 81 11.94 13.01 -7.90
CA PRO A 81 12.82 12.17 -7.07
C PRO A 81 13.05 12.72 -5.66
N TRP A 82 13.04 14.05 -5.48
CA TRP A 82 13.22 14.67 -4.16
C TRP A 82 12.03 14.39 -3.24
N ILE A 83 10.81 14.38 -3.80
CA ILE A 83 9.60 14.07 -3.06
C ILE A 83 9.56 12.59 -2.70
N ILE A 84 9.88 11.72 -3.67
CA ILE A 84 10.04 10.28 -3.43
C ILE A 84 11.02 10.07 -2.27
N ARG A 85 12.20 10.69 -2.32
CA ARG A 85 13.20 10.57 -1.26
C ARG A 85 12.69 11.02 0.10
N ALA A 86 12.02 12.17 0.17
CA ALA A 86 11.47 12.69 1.42
C ALA A 86 10.39 11.77 2.04
N ILE A 87 9.59 11.10 1.20
CA ILE A 87 8.60 10.11 1.65
C ILE A 87 9.29 8.84 2.17
N LEU A 88 10.33 8.36 1.49
CA LEU A 88 11.12 7.21 1.93
C LEU A 88 11.81 7.50 3.28
N ASP A 89 12.41 8.67 3.43
CA ASP A 89 12.99 9.10 4.71
C ASP A 89 11.94 9.15 5.82
N HIS A 90 10.72 9.63 5.51
CA HIS A 90 9.61 9.62 6.46
C HIS A 90 9.21 8.19 6.88
N ILE A 91 9.12 7.25 5.92
CA ILE A 91 8.85 5.83 6.21
C ILE A 91 9.93 5.27 7.14
N ALA A 92 11.20 5.47 6.83
CA ALA A 92 12.29 4.96 7.67
C ALA A 92 12.27 5.54 9.09
N VAL A 93 12.01 6.84 9.24
CA VAL A 93 11.88 7.49 10.56
C VAL A 93 10.71 6.90 11.34
N LYS A 94 9.54 6.76 10.71
CA LYS A 94 8.35 6.19 11.37
C LYS A 94 8.53 4.73 11.73
N VAL A 95 9.17 3.93 10.88
CA VAL A 95 9.55 2.54 11.20
C VAL A 95 10.46 2.51 12.43
N ASN A 96 11.51 3.33 12.48
CA ASN A 96 12.41 3.36 13.64
C ASN A 96 11.71 3.77 14.94
N VAL A 97 10.76 4.70 14.89
CA VAL A 97 9.94 5.12 16.05
C VAL A 97 8.93 4.04 16.46
N LEU A 98 8.44 3.27 15.50
CA LEU A 98 7.46 2.20 15.70
C LEU A 98 8.07 1.01 16.45
N ILE A 99 9.33 0.63 16.20
CA ILE A 99 9.94 -0.58 16.77
C ILE A 99 9.93 -0.60 18.31
N PRO A 100 10.42 0.43 19.04
CA PRO A 100 10.37 0.44 20.51
C PRO A 100 8.94 0.30 21.06
N LYS A 101 7.94 0.83 20.35
CA LYS A 101 6.53 0.77 20.77
C LYS A 101 5.95 -0.62 20.59
N ILE A 102 6.31 -1.31 19.51
CA ILE A 102 5.97 -2.73 19.30
C ILE A 102 6.48 -3.58 20.46
N TYR A 103 7.72 -3.35 20.94
CA TYR A 103 8.24 -4.05 22.11
C TYR A 103 7.42 -3.82 23.36
N GLY A 104 7.01 -2.57 23.60
CA GLY A 104 6.12 -2.25 24.71
C GLY A 104 4.81 -3.05 24.64
N LEU A 105 4.28 -3.36 23.46
CA LEU A 105 3.12 -4.25 23.30
C LEU A 105 3.47 -5.74 23.46
N GLN A 106 4.61 -6.18 22.93
CA GLN A 106 5.11 -7.56 23.07
C GLN A 106 5.26 -7.95 24.54
N ASP A 107 5.77 -7.05 25.39
CA ASP A 107 5.98 -7.33 26.82
C ASP A 107 4.68 -7.53 27.61
N ALA A 108 3.53 -7.10 27.08
CA ALA A 108 2.22 -7.39 27.67
C ALA A 108 1.61 -8.71 27.17
N LEU A 109 2.15 -9.33 26.13
CA LEU A 109 1.64 -10.60 25.64
C LEU A 109 2.16 -11.78 26.48
N PRO A 110 1.39 -12.89 26.57
CA PRO A 110 1.86 -14.13 27.15
C PRO A 110 3.14 -14.66 26.49
N LYS A 111 3.89 -15.50 27.22
CA LYS A 111 5.13 -16.11 26.71
C LYS A 111 4.92 -17.01 25.50
N SER A 112 3.74 -17.61 25.39
CA SER A 112 3.33 -18.46 24.28
C SER A 112 1.85 -18.26 23.99
N ILE A 113 1.48 -18.27 22.72
CA ILE A 113 0.08 -18.16 22.26
C ILE A 113 -0.18 -19.33 21.31
N GLY A 114 -1.05 -20.26 21.72
CA GLY A 114 -1.44 -21.41 20.91
C GLY A 114 -2.56 -21.10 19.91
N LEU A 115 -3.06 -22.15 19.26
CA LEU A 115 -4.30 -22.09 18.48
C LEU A 115 -5.52 -21.95 19.41
N LEU A 116 -6.54 -21.24 18.96
CA LEU A 116 -7.81 -21.17 19.67
C LEU A 116 -8.54 -22.52 19.62
N PRO A 117 -9.04 -23.04 20.76
CA PRO A 117 -9.82 -24.28 20.79
C PRO A 117 -11.22 -24.06 20.20
N PHE A 118 -11.74 -25.07 19.52
CA PHE A 118 -13.10 -25.04 18.94
C PHE A 118 -14.19 -25.35 19.97
N ASP A 119 -13.85 -26.01 21.09
CA ASP A 119 -14.81 -26.54 22.07
C ASP A 119 -15.68 -25.46 22.74
N GLY A 120 -15.20 -24.21 22.79
CA GLY A 120 -15.90 -23.08 23.39
C GLY A 120 -16.74 -22.25 22.42
N GLY A 121 -16.76 -22.59 21.13
CA GLY A 121 -17.42 -21.80 20.08
C GLY A 121 -16.93 -20.35 20.00
N VAL A 122 -17.73 -19.50 19.35
CA VAL A 122 -17.47 -18.07 19.15
C VAL A 122 -17.32 -17.34 20.49
N ALA A 123 -18.24 -17.55 21.44
CA ALA A 123 -18.20 -16.87 22.74
C ALA A 123 -16.99 -17.27 23.59
N GLY A 124 -16.63 -18.55 23.63
CA GLY A 124 -15.46 -19.04 24.35
C GLY A 124 -14.15 -18.55 23.72
N SER A 125 -14.06 -18.55 22.39
CA SER A 125 -12.89 -18.03 21.68
C SER A 125 -12.69 -16.53 21.93
N GLN A 126 -13.76 -15.74 21.96
CA GLN A 126 -13.69 -14.32 22.28
C GLN A 126 -13.11 -14.09 23.69
N LYS A 127 -13.59 -14.85 24.67
CA LYS A 127 -13.11 -14.77 26.06
C LYS A 127 -11.61 -15.06 26.14
N ILE A 128 -11.15 -16.13 25.47
CA ILE A 128 -9.73 -16.49 25.42
C ILE A 128 -8.91 -15.36 24.79
N ILE A 129 -9.34 -14.79 23.66
CA ILE A 129 -8.62 -13.69 23.01
C ILE A 129 -8.52 -12.46 23.92
N HIS A 130 -9.60 -12.11 24.64
CA HIS A 130 -9.58 -11.02 25.62
C HIS A 130 -8.59 -11.27 26.77
N GLU A 131 -8.53 -12.51 27.27
CA GLU A 131 -7.55 -12.90 28.31
C GLU A 131 -6.10 -12.86 27.78
N LEU A 132 -5.88 -13.16 26.50
CA LEU A 132 -4.56 -13.07 25.87
C LEU A 132 -4.13 -11.62 25.60
N LEU A 133 -5.06 -10.77 25.15
CA LEU A 133 -4.81 -9.38 24.75
C LEU A 133 -5.01 -8.41 25.93
N THR A 134 -4.15 -8.52 26.95
CA THR A 134 -4.18 -7.67 28.16
C THR A 134 -3.72 -6.22 27.95
N TRP A 135 -3.87 -5.68 26.74
CA TRP A 135 -3.46 -4.31 26.39
C TRP A 135 -4.41 -3.22 26.87
N GLY A 136 -5.43 -3.55 27.69
CA GLY A 136 -6.37 -2.56 28.24
C GLY A 136 -5.67 -1.38 28.93
N THR A 137 -4.60 -1.65 29.67
CA THR A 137 -3.79 -0.63 30.37
C THR A 137 -2.79 0.11 29.48
N LYS A 138 -2.63 -0.31 28.22
CA LYS A 138 -1.68 0.26 27.23
C LYS A 138 -2.42 0.96 26.07
N SER A 139 -3.56 1.58 26.35
CA SER A 139 -4.42 2.22 25.33
C SER A 139 -3.69 3.32 24.53
N GLU A 140 -2.91 4.16 25.19
CA GLU A 140 -2.10 5.22 24.55
C GLU A 140 -1.06 4.62 23.59
N LEU A 141 -0.31 3.61 24.06
CA LEU A 141 0.69 2.93 23.24
C LEU A 141 0.07 2.26 22.00
N LYS A 142 -1.12 1.65 22.14
CA LYS A 142 -1.87 1.11 21.00
C LYS A 142 -2.19 2.20 19.98
N ALA A 143 -2.73 3.34 20.43
CA ALA A 143 -3.06 4.46 19.56
C ALA A 143 -1.82 5.02 18.83
N GLU A 144 -0.69 5.12 19.51
CA GLU A 144 0.57 5.57 18.91
C GLU A 144 1.13 4.59 17.85
N VAL A 145 1.00 3.28 18.11
CA VAL A 145 1.38 2.24 17.15
C VAL A 145 0.48 2.29 15.91
N LEU A 146 -0.84 2.36 16.12
CA LEU A 146 -1.83 2.50 15.03
C LEU A 146 -1.59 3.76 14.21
N GLN A 147 -1.33 4.91 14.85
CA GLN A 147 -0.99 6.16 14.17
C GLN A 147 0.29 6.04 13.34
N SER A 148 1.33 5.39 13.89
CA SER A 148 2.59 5.19 13.17
C SER A 148 2.41 4.26 11.96
N LEU A 149 1.68 3.15 12.12
CA LEU A 149 1.31 2.26 11.01
C LEU A 149 0.47 2.99 9.97
N LYS A 150 -0.51 3.79 10.40
CA LYS A 150 -1.37 4.56 9.50
C LYS A 150 -0.57 5.55 8.65
N GLU A 151 0.40 6.26 9.22
CA GLU A 151 1.27 7.16 8.45
C GLU A 151 2.17 6.40 7.46
N VAL A 152 2.79 5.30 7.89
CA VAL A 152 3.61 4.45 7.00
C VAL A 152 2.78 3.91 5.84
N GLY A 153 1.57 3.41 6.11
CA GLY A 153 0.71 2.82 5.09
C GLY A 153 0.14 3.87 4.15
N SER A 154 -0.16 5.07 4.66
CA SER A 154 -0.57 6.20 3.83
C SER A 154 0.55 6.64 2.89
N ALA A 155 1.80 6.64 3.38
CA ALA A 155 2.98 6.93 2.56
C ALA A 155 3.20 5.86 1.47
N LEU A 156 3.12 4.57 1.83
CA LEU A 156 3.24 3.47 0.87
C LEU A 156 2.13 3.50 -0.20
N TYR A 157 0.89 3.74 0.21
CA TYR A 157 -0.21 3.84 -0.75
C TYR A 157 -0.11 5.09 -1.62
N TRP A 158 0.38 6.21 -1.07
CA TRP A 158 0.67 7.39 -1.87
C TRP A 158 1.71 7.09 -2.96
N MET A 159 2.76 6.32 -2.63
CA MET A 159 3.74 5.83 -3.61
C MET A 159 3.10 4.91 -4.65
N SER A 160 2.11 4.09 -4.27
CA SER A 160 1.32 3.29 -5.21
C SER A 160 0.47 4.15 -6.17
N LEU A 161 -0.15 5.22 -5.68
CA LEU A 161 -0.90 6.16 -6.52
C LEU A 161 0.03 6.88 -7.50
N LEU A 162 1.23 7.27 -7.04
CA LEU A 162 2.25 7.88 -7.88
C LEU A 162 2.71 6.92 -8.97
N ASP A 163 3.01 5.66 -8.62
CA ASP A 163 3.40 4.63 -9.57
C ASP A 163 2.34 4.40 -10.66
N LEU A 164 1.06 4.36 -10.27
CA LEU A 164 -0.06 4.21 -11.20
C LEU A 164 -0.15 5.39 -12.18
N VAL A 165 -0.07 6.62 -11.68
CA VAL A 165 -0.12 7.83 -12.51
C VAL A 165 1.07 7.93 -13.44
N LEU A 166 2.29 7.64 -12.97
CA LEU A 166 3.48 7.63 -13.83
C LEU A 166 3.35 6.61 -14.96
N ARG A 167 2.85 5.40 -14.65
CA ARG A 167 2.58 4.38 -15.67
C ARG A 167 1.59 4.86 -16.73
N GLU A 168 0.54 5.55 -16.32
CA GLU A 168 -0.48 6.09 -17.23
C GLU A 168 0.08 7.22 -18.11
N ILE A 169 0.90 8.11 -17.54
CA ILE A 169 1.62 9.16 -18.28
C ILE A 169 2.57 8.54 -19.30
N ASP A 170 3.40 7.59 -18.87
CA ASP A 170 4.39 6.92 -19.72
C ASP A 170 3.70 6.17 -20.86
N THR A 171 2.59 5.47 -20.58
CA THR A 171 1.80 4.77 -21.60
C THR A 171 1.20 5.75 -22.61
N THR A 172 0.63 6.86 -22.14
CA THR A 172 0.04 7.88 -23.02
C THR A 172 1.11 8.53 -23.89
N GLN A 173 2.25 8.88 -23.32
CA GLN A 173 3.39 9.45 -24.02
C GLN A 173 3.97 8.47 -25.05
N PHE A 174 4.07 7.18 -24.69
CA PHE A 174 4.49 6.14 -25.61
C PHE A 174 3.56 6.05 -26.82
N MET A 175 2.24 5.99 -26.59
CA MET A 175 1.26 5.89 -27.67
C MET A 175 1.31 7.10 -28.62
N GLN A 176 1.58 8.30 -28.09
CA GLN A 176 1.72 9.52 -28.89
C GLN A 176 3.05 9.59 -29.67
N THR A 177 4.12 8.98 -29.14
CA THR A 177 5.48 9.07 -29.70
C THR A 177 5.83 7.89 -30.61
N ALA A 178 5.19 6.73 -30.43
CA ALA A 178 5.46 5.50 -31.19
C ALA A 178 5.50 5.70 -32.72
N PRO A 179 4.55 6.40 -33.37
CA PRO A 179 4.60 6.61 -34.82
C PRO A 179 5.85 7.39 -35.28
N TRP A 180 6.32 8.34 -34.48
CA TRP A 180 7.49 9.16 -34.78
C TRP A 180 8.80 8.39 -34.64
N LEU A 181 8.80 7.39 -33.75
CA LEU A 181 9.91 6.46 -33.52
C LEU A 181 9.91 5.29 -34.51
N GLY A 182 8.93 5.22 -35.43
CA GLY A 182 8.80 4.10 -36.35
C GLY A 182 8.32 2.81 -35.69
N LEU A 183 7.63 2.93 -34.55
CA LEU A 183 7.04 1.82 -33.82
C LEU A 183 5.57 1.65 -34.21
N PHE A 184 5.18 0.44 -34.59
CA PHE A 184 3.81 0.10 -34.96
C PHE A 184 3.45 -1.31 -34.49
N MET A 185 2.16 -1.60 -34.37
CA MET A 185 1.70 -2.94 -34.03
C MET A 185 1.68 -3.83 -35.27
N GLY A 186 2.35 -4.98 -35.19
CA GLY A 186 2.25 -6.02 -36.20
C GLY A 186 0.89 -6.70 -36.19
N THR A 187 0.60 -7.47 -37.25
CA THR A 187 -0.62 -8.30 -37.36
C THR A 187 -0.71 -9.38 -36.28
N ASP A 188 0.40 -9.68 -35.62
CA ASP A 188 0.57 -10.60 -34.49
C ASP A 188 0.39 -9.91 -33.12
N GLY A 189 0.11 -8.60 -33.11
CA GLY A 189 0.02 -7.80 -31.88
C GLY A 189 1.38 -7.50 -31.22
N GLN A 190 2.49 -7.87 -31.87
CA GLN A 190 3.83 -7.58 -31.38
C GLN A 190 4.30 -6.20 -31.86
N LEU A 191 5.09 -5.52 -31.03
CA LEU A 191 5.68 -4.23 -31.41
C LEU A 191 6.75 -4.46 -32.49
N LYS A 192 6.58 -3.82 -33.65
CA LYS A 192 7.54 -3.85 -34.76
C LYS A 192 8.15 -2.48 -34.96
N GLU A 193 9.44 -2.46 -35.30
CA GLU A 193 10.19 -1.25 -35.62
C GLU A 193 10.47 -1.21 -37.13
N VAL A 194 10.29 -0.05 -37.76
CA VAL A 194 10.77 0.19 -39.13
C VAL A 194 12.30 0.08 -39.13
N ASP A 195 12.88 -0.52 -40.17
CA ASP A 195 14.33 -0.73 -40.30
C ASP A 195 15.16 0.46 -39.80
N SER A 196 16.24 0.16 -39.07
CA SER A 196 17.04 1.10 -38.27
C SER A 196 17.58 2.33 -39.03
N GLY A 197 17.63 2.27 -40.36
CA GLY A 197 18.04 3.37 -41.24
C GLY A 197 16.94 4.38 -41.58
N ASN A 198 15.68 4.13 -41.22
CA ASN A 198 14.54 4.94 -41.66
C ASN A 198 13.60 5.34 -40.52
N ARG A 199 14.17 5.82 -39.39
CA ARG A 199 13.37 6.37 -38.29
C ARG A 199 12.62 7.62 -38.76
N PRO A 200 11.28 7.66 -38.70
CA PRO A 200 10.48 8.72 -39.32
C PRO A 200 10.88 10.13 -38.89
N LEU A 201 11.09 10.36 -37.59
CA LEU A 201 11.50 11.66 -37.06
C LEU A 201 12.87 12.09 -37.60
N VAL A 202 13.86 11.20 -37.54
CA VAL A 202 15.24 11.49 -37.98
C VAL A 202 15.29 11.68 -39.50
N SER A 203 14.60 10.82 -40.25
CA SER A 203 14.51 10.87 -41.71
C SER A 203 13.86 12.18 -42.17
N LEU A 204 12.74 12.59 -41.56
CA LEU A 204 12.05 13.84 -41.88
C LEU A 204 12.97 15.06 -41.72
N PHE A 205 13.65 15.18 -40.58
CA PHE A 205 14.53 16.34 -40.34
C PHE A 205 15.85 16.27 -41.11
N SER A 206 16.35 15.07 -41.45
CA SER A 206 17.50 14.90 -42.32
C SER A 206 17.19 15.30 -43.77
N LEU A 207 16.03 14.92 -44.28
CA LEU A 207 15.53 15.33 -45.61
C LEU A 207 15.29 16.84 -45.66
N ALA A 208 14.60 17.40 -44.67
CA ALA A 208 14.35 18.85 -44.60
C ALA A 208 15.64 19.66 -44.56
N LYS A 209 16.64 19.21 -43.79
CA LYS A 209 17.99 19.81 -43.78
C LYS A 209 18.62 19.77 -45.17
N THR A 210 18.61 18.62 -45.82
CA THR A 210 19.26 18.42 -47.13
C THR A 210 18.64 19.32 -48.20
N GLU A 211 17.31 19.37 -48.25
CA GLU A 211 16.56 20.23 -49.17
C GLU A 211 16.90 21.70 -48.94
N ILE A 212 16.74 22.20 -47.71
CA ILE A 212 16.86 23.63 -47.41
C ILE A 212 18.31 24.14 -47.51
N VAL A 213 19.31 23.34 -47.14
CA VAL A 213 20.72 23.71 -47.28
C VAL A 213 21.14 23.75 -48.76
N SER A 214 20.47 22.99 -49.63
CA SER A 214 20.73 23.01 -51.07
C SER A 214 20.15 24.26 -51.79
N HIS A 215 19.20 24.96 -51.16
CA HIS A 215 18.61 26.19 -51.72
C HIS A 215 19.51 27.41 -51.53
N ALA A 216 19.82 28.11 -52.62
CA ALA A 216 20.71 29.28 -52.64
C ALA A 216 20.23 30.47 -51.80
N THR A 217 18.94 30.51 -51.44
CA THR A 217 18.31 31.58 -50.64
C THR A 217 18.31 31.30 -49.14
N CYS A 218 18.91 30.19 -48.68
CA CYS A 218 18.93 29.81 -47.28
C CYS A 218 19.79 30.75 -46.43
N GLN A 219 19.12 31.54 -45.58
CA GLN A 219 19.79 32.54 -44.73
C GLN A 219 20.48 31.92 -43.49
N ASN A 220 20.05 30.74 -43.04
CA ASN A 220 20.58 30.12 -41.81
C ASN A 220 20.66 28.58 -41.91
N PRO A 221 21.66 28.04 -42.64
CA PRO A 221 21.85 26.60 -42.77
C PRO A 221 22.19 25.92 -41.42
N ASN A 222 22.89 26.64 -40.53
CA ASN A 222 23.31 26.12 -39.23
C ASN A 222 22.13 25.71 -38.33
N SER A 223 21.03 26.46 -38.35
CA SER A 223 19.81 26.09 -37.60
C SER A 223 19.24 24.75 -38.03
N PHE A 224 19.25 24.42 -39.33
CA PHE A 224 18.76 23.14 -39.84
C PHE A 224 19.70 21.97 -39.51
N HIS A 225 21.01 22.21 -39.47
CA HIS A 225 21.97 21.23 -38.94
C HIS A 225 21.72 20.94 -37.46
N ILE A 226 21.44 21.97 -36.65
CA ILE A 226 21.12 21.81 -35.24
C ILE A 226 19.82 21.02 -35.07
N ILE A 227 18.75 21.39 -35.77
CA ILE A 227 17.45 20.70 -35.66
C ILE A 227 17.57 19.21 -36.06
N SER A 228 18.31 18.89 -37.13
CA SER A 228 18.56 17.50 -37.52
C SER A 228 19.28 16.71 -36.43
N LYS A 229 20.29 17.30 -35.76
CA LYS A 229 20.96 16.65 -34.62
C LYS A 229 20.05 16.53 -33.40
N GLN A 230 19.21 17.52 -33.14
CA GLN A 230 18.26 17.48 -32.02
C GLN A 230 17.17 16.43 -32.24
N ALA A 231 16.78 16.16 -33.49
CA ALA A 231 15.86 15.06 -33.83
C ALA A 231 16.44 13.69 -33.46
N GLU A 232 17.73 13.46 -33.73
CA GLU A 232 18.44 12.23 -33.32
C GLU A 232 18.51 12.09 -31.79
N ALA A 233 18.79 13.19 -31.08
CA ALA A 233 18.80 13.21 -29.62
C ALA A 233 17.41 12.94 -29.03
N ALA A 234 16.37 13.56 -29.59
CA ALA A 234 14.98 13.36 -29.18
C ALA A 234 14.55 11.90 -29.38
N ASP A 235 14.80 11.35 -30.57
CA ASP A 235 14.52 9.94 -30.90
C ASP A 235 15.13 8.98 -29.87
N LEU A 236 16.40 9.20 -29.50
CA LEU A 236 17.08 8.40 -28.49
C LEU A 236 16.44 8.52 -27.08
N ILE A 237 16.05 9.73 -26.67
CA ILE A 237 15.45 9.97 -25.36
C ILE A 237 14.09 9.28 -25.25
N TYR A 238 13.21 9.47 -26.23
CA TYR A 238 11.88 8.86 -26.21
C TYR A 238 11.95 7.33 -26.32
N LYS A 239 12.90 6.80 -27.09
CA LYS A 239 13.09 5.34 -27.20
C LYS A 239 13.63 4.71 -25.91
N LYS A 240 14.50 5.40 -25.16
CA LYS A 240 15.03 4.91 -23.87
C LYS A 240 13.97 4.90 -22.76
N ASN A 241 12.97 5.77 -22.83
CA ASN A 241 11.92 5.88 -21.80
C ASN A 241 10.77 4.86 -21.94
N ILE A 242 10.88 3.87 -22.84
CA ILE A 242 9.83 2.86 -23.07
C ILE A 242 9.69 1.89 -21.87
N ILE A 243 10.74 1.74 -21.05
CA ILE A 243 10.75 0.86 -19.88
C ILE A 243 10.92 1.74 -18.63
N SER A 244 9.81 2.04 -17.96
CA SER A 244 9.82 2.84 -16.73
C SER A 244 9.89 1.94 -15.50
N ALA A 245 10.79 2.27 -14.56
CA ALA A 245 10.94 1.55 -13.31
C ALA A 245 9.79 1.87 -12.35
N SER A 246 9.39 0.89 -11.54
CA SER A 246 8.29 1.01 -10.60
C SER A 246 8.72 1.74 -9.33
N VAL A 247 8.06 2.86 -9.04
CA VAL A 247 8.32 3.69 -7.85
C VAL A 247 7.90 2.95 -6.58
N LEU A 248 6.83 2.15 -6.65
CA LEU A 248 6.37 1.35 -5.54
C LEU A 248 7.35 0.22 -5.21
N GLU A 249 7.90 -0.46 -6.21
CA GLU A 249 8.93 -1.50 -6.01
C GLU A 249 10.14 -0.95 -5.28
N TYR A 250 10.62 0.22 -5.71
CA TYR A 250 11.73 0.90 -5.04
C TYR A 250 11.39 1.24 -3.58
N ALA A 251 10.17 1.72 -3.32
CA ALA A 251 9.73 2.04 -1.97
C ALA A 251 9.63 0.81 -1.05
N LEU A 252 9.16 -0.32 -1.57
CA LEU A 252 9.09 -1.59 -0.85
C LEU A 252 10.49 -2.10 -0.52
N ALA A 253 11.42 -2.06 -1.48
CA ALA A 253 12.78 -2.48 -1.26
C ALA A 253 13.50 -1.60 -0.22
N PHE A 254 13.31 -0.28 -0.30
CA PHE A 254 13.83 0.65 0.70
C PHE A 254 13.24 0.39 2.09
N THR A 255 11.94 0.11 2.17
CA THR A 255 11.27 -0.23 3.44
C THR A 255 11.82 -1.52 4.03
N SER A 256 12.09 -2.53 3.20
CA SER A 256 12.73 -3.78 3.63
C SER A 256 14.10 -3.51 4.25
N ALA A 257 14.94 -2.73 3.57
CA ALA A 257 16.26 -2.36 4.08
C ALA A 257 16.19 -1.57 5.41
N ALA A 258 15.13 -0.79 5.62
CA ALA A 258 14.88 -0.10 6.89
C ALA A 258 14.47 -1.09 8.01
N LEU A 259 13.72 -2.14 7.67
CA LEU A 259 13.29 -3.19 8.59
C LEU A 259 14.40 -4.18 8.94
N ASP A 260 15.33 -4.46 8.03
CA ASP A 260 16.41 -5.45 8.22
C ASP A 260 17.24 -5.19 9.48
N LYS A 261 17.47 -3.91 9.81
CA LYS A 261 18.16 -3.47 11.04
C LYS A 261 17.48 -3.93 12.32
N HIS A 262 16.19 -4.26 12.24
CA HIS A 262 15.34 -4.70 13.34
C HIS A 262 14.76 -6.10 13.10
N TYR A 263 15.27 -6.87 12.13
CA TYR A 263 14.71 -8.18 11.79
C TYR A 263 14.67 -9.13 13.00
N SER A 264 15.78 -9.25 13.73
CA SER A 264 15.90 -10.11 14.93
C SER A 264 14.95 -9.72 16.07
N LYS A 265 14.39 -8.51 16.00
CA LYS A 265 13.48 -7.93 16.97
C LYS A 265 12.02 -8.23 16.66
N LEU A 266 11.72 -8.32 15.37
CA LEU A 266 10.38 -8.50 14.84
C LEU A 266 10.08 -9.93 14.40
N SER A 267 11.11 -10.76 14.28
CA SER A 267 11.02 -12.16 13.88
C SER A 267 11.99 -13.01 14.69
N ALA A 268 11.46 -14.01 15.40
CA ALA A 268 12.24 -15.05 16.04
C ALA A 268 12.64 -16.12 15.00
N ASN A 269 13.89 -16.57 15.04
CA ASN A 269 14.32 -17.70 14.23
C ASN A 269 13.84 -19.01 14.90
N PRO A 270 13.22 -19.94 14.15
CA PRO A 270 12.75 -21.19 14.70
C PRO A 270 13.93 -22.04 15.19
N LYS A 271 13.88 -22.50 16.45
CA LYS A 271 14.95 -23.28 17.08
C LYS A 271 15.12 -24.68 16.47
N THR A 272 14.04 -25.26 15.97
CA THR A 272 13.96 -26.65 15.49
C THR A 272 14.06 -26.77 13.97
N GLY A 273 14.12 -25.64 13.24
CA GLY A 273 14.00 -25.62 11.78
C GLY A 273 12.57 -25.84 11.26
N PHE A 274 11.58 -26.02 12.15
CA PHE A 274 10.15 -26.04 11.83
C PHE A 274 9.46 -24.76 12.30
N ILE A 275 8.28 -24.51 11.76
CA ILE A 275 7.41 -23.42 12.21
C ILE A 275 7.12 -23.51 13.72
N ASP A 276 7.35 -22.44 14.47
CA ASP A 276 6.95 -22.35 15.87
C ASP A 276 5.49 -21.89 15.94
N ILE A 277 4.61 -22.80 16.33
CA ILE A 277 3.16 -22.55 16.40
C ILE A 277 2.74 -21.76 17.65
N THR A 278 3.67 -21.58 18.60
CA THR A 278 3.40 -20.95 19.91
C THR A 278 4.04 -19.59 20.08
N THR A 279 4.78 -19.10 19.07
CA THR A 279 5.41 -17.78 19.09
C THR A 279 4.39 -16.67 19.39
N SER A 280 4.73 -15.79 20.33
CA SER A 280 3.90 -14.65 20.72
C SER A 280 4.53 -13.30 20.40
N LYS A 281 5.81 -13.28 20.02
CA LYS A 281 6.60 -12.05 19.90
C LYS A 281 6.79 -11.56 18.47
N ASP A 282 6.53 -12.41 17.47
CA ASP A 282 6.66 -11.99 16.08
C ASP A 282 5.68 -10.87 15.74
N PHE A 283 6.09 -9.98 14.82
CA PHE A 283 5.29 -8.82 14.45
C PHE A 283 3.86 -9.18 14.03
N TYR A 284 3.68 -10.27 13.30
CA TYR A 284 2.34 -10.71 12.88
C TYR A 284 1.38 -10.96 14.06
N ARG A 285 1.87 -11.39 15.23
CA ARG A 285 1.03 -11.58 16.43
C ARG A 285 0.57 -10.25 16.99
N ILE A 286 1.47 -9.26 17.01
CA ILE A 286 1.15 -7.90 17.44
C ILE A 286 0.13 -7.28 16.50
N PHE A 287 0.36 -7.39 15.19
CA PHE A 287 -0.58 -6.88 14.20
C PHE A 287 -1.93 -7.59 14.28
N SER A 288 -1.95 -8.91 14.48
CA SER A 288 -3.19 -9.67 14.68
C SER A 288 -3.99 -9.19 15.90
N GLY A 289 -3.32 -8.97 17.03
CA GLY A 289 -3.96 -8.41 18.22
C GLY A 289 -4.50 -6.99 17.96
N LEU A 290 -3.73 -6.14 17.27
CA LEU A 290 -4.15 -4.77 16.95
C LEU A 290 -5.35 -4.77 16.01
N GLN A 291 -5.36 -5.64 15.01
CA GLN A 291 -6.49 -5.84 14.11
C GLN A 291 -7.72 -6.30 14.89
N PHE A 292 -7.59 -7.32 15.74
CA PHE A 292 -8.70 -7.84 16.54
C PHE A 292 -9.29 -6.75 17.45
N VAL A 293 -8.46 -6.03 18.20
CA VAL A 293 -8.90 -4.93 19.08
C VAL A 293 -9.55 -3.80 18.28
N SER A 294 -8.97 -3.42 17.14
CA SER A 294 -9.54 -2.36 16.28
C SER A 294 -10.90 -2.74 15.70
N ILE A 295 -11.15 -4.04 15.49
CA ILE A 295 -12.45 -4.58 15.06
C ILE A 295 -13.42 -4.73 16.25
N HIS A 296 -12.92 -5.11 17.43
CA HIS A 296 -13.72 -5.43 18.62
C HIS A 296 -14.05 -4.23 19.51
N ASP A 297 -13.34 -3.10 19.42
CA ASP A 297 -13.73 -1.83 20.05
C ASP A 297 -15.07 -1.26 19.47
N PHE A 298 -15.79 -2.05 18.66
CA PHE A 298 -17.20 -1.92 18.34
C PHE A 298 -18.07 -2.42 19.51
N PRO A 299 -19.02 -1.64 20.03
CA PRO A 299 -19.69 -1.98 21.28
C PRO A 299 -20.54 -3.24 21.08
N LEU A 300 -20.17 -4.30 21.81
CA LEU A 300 -20.97 -5.50 22.02
C LEU A 300 -21.72 -5.45 23.36
N ASP A 301 -21.73 -4.30 24.04
CA ASP A 301 -22.43 -4.14 25.31
C ASP A 301 -23.89 -3.78 25.06
N ASN A 302 -24.73 -4.81 25.19
CA ASN A 302 -26.17 -4.72 25.33
C ASN A 302 -26.58 -4.52 26.81
N GLU A 303 -25.74 -3.86 27.61
CA GLU A 303 -26.04 -3.48 28.99
C GLU A 303 -25.70 -1.98 29.14
N TYR A 304 -26.72 -1.19 29.47
CA TYR A 304 -26.75 0.27 29.62
C TYR A 304 -27.05 1.11 28.35
N LEU A 305 -28.35 1.14 28.04
CA LEU A 305 -29.19 2.30 27.67
C LEU A 305 -28.59 3.46 26.82
N GLU A 306 -29.17 3.59 25.63
CA GLU A 306 -29.68 4.85 25.05
C GLU A 306 -28.75 6.07 24.99
N GLU A 307 -27.63 5.99 24.26
CA GLU A 307 -27.09 7.18 23.57
C GLU A 307 -26.17 6.88 22.37
N THR A 308 -25.85 5.61 22.09
CA THR A 308 -24.79 5.21 21.14
C THR A 308 -25.27 4.79 19.75
N VAL A 309 -26.57 4.87 19.45
CA VAL A 309 -27.13 4.50 18.13
C VAL A 309 -26.72 5.47 17.02
N LEU A 310 -26.19 6.65 17.37
CA LEU A 310 -25.60 7.61 16.41
C LEU A 310 -24.07 7.51 16.28
N ASP A 311 -23.39 6.62 17.01
CA ASP A 311 -21.91 6.66 17.16
C ASP A 311 -21.17 5.39 16.71
N SER A 312 -21.88 4.31 16.34
CA SER A 312 -21.25 3.06 15.90
C SER A 312 -20.46 3.24 14.59
N SER A 313 -20.89 4.11 13.67
CA SER A 313 -20.11 4.44 12.47
C SER A 313 -18.84 5.26 12.77
N LYS A 314 -18.75 5.95 13.92
CA LYS A 314 -17.68 6.94 14.18
C LYS A 314 -16.37 6.35 14.72
N ARG A 315 -16.23 5.02 14.85
CA ARG A 315 -14.99 4.36 15.32
C ARG A 315 -14.24 3.59 14.23
N HIS A 316 -14.93 3.01 13.24
CA HIS A 316 -14.28 2.42 12.06
C HIS A 316 -13.54 3.48 11.20
N ASP A 317 -13.89 4.76 11.35
CA ASP A 317 -13.44 5.84 10.47
C ASP A 317 -12.18 6.59 10.94
N SER A 318 -11.54 6.26 12.06
CA SER A 318 -10.39 7.07 12.52
C SER A 318 -9.07 6.75 11.80
N TRP A 319 -8.89 5.51 11.34
CA TRP A 319 -7.60 5.03 10.83
C TRP A 319 -7.60 4.69 9.33
N GLY A 320 -8.75 4.29 8.79
CA GLY A 320 -8.90 3.83 7.40
C GLY A 320 -8.07 2.59 7.06
N ASP A 321 -7.96 2.31 5.76
CA ASP A 321 -7.29 1.12 5.24
C ASP A 321 -5.75 1.22 5.28
N SER A 322 -5.21 2.39 5.62
CA SER A 322 -3.75 2.63 5.68
C SER A 322 -3.05 1.73 6.72
N VAL A 323 -3.71 1.43 7.84
CA VAL A 323 -3.12 0.55 8.88
C VAL A 323 -2.89 -0.86 8.31
N ALA A 324 -3.86 -1.38 7.56
CA ALA A 324 -3.72 -2.68 6.89
C ALA A 324 -2.60 -2.66 5.86
N TRP A 325 -2.49 -1.58 5.05
CA TRP A 325 -1.40 -1.42 4.11
C TRP A 325 -0.02 -1.50 4.78
N ALA A 326 0.20 -0.80 5.90
CA ALA A 326 1.47 -0.88 6.63
C ALA A 326 1.69 -2.25 7.29
N GLY A 327 0.70 -2.76 8.02
CA GLY A 327 0.81 -4.03 8.74
C GLY A 327 1.09 -5.19 7.81
N CYS A 328 0.31 -5.34 6.73
CA CYS A 328 0.54 -6.35 5.71
C CYS A 328 1.88 -6.15 5.01
N THR A 329 2.32 -4.93 4.72
CA THR A 329 3.64 -4.69 4.12
C THR A 329 4.77 -5.16 5.04
N ILE A 330 4.72 -4.84 6.33
CA ILE A 330 5.76 -5.28 7.29
C ILE A 330 5.71 -6.81 7.45
N ILE A 331 4.54 -7.41 7.61
CA ILE A 331 4.37 -8.87 7.68
C ILE A 331 4.94 -9.55 6.44
N TYR A 332 4.63 -9.01 5.26
CA TYR A 332 5.10 -9.51 3.99
C TYR A 332 6.62 -9.45 3.93
N LEU A 333 7.23 -8.27 4.09
CA LEU A 333 8.69 -8.08 3.99
C LEU A 333 9.47 -8.91 5.03
N LEU A 334 8.91 -9.19 6.20
CA LEU A 334 9.53 -10.09 7.20
C LEU A 334 9.42 -11.58 6.82
N GLY A 335 8.61 -11.94 5.82
CA GLY A 335 8.32 -13.32 5.45
C GLY A 335 7.34 -14.01 6.40
N GLN A 336 6.48 -13.24 7.07
CA GLN A 336 5.55 -13.72 8.10
C GLN A 336 4.13 -13.94 7.58
N GLN A 337 3.86 -13.75 6.27
CA GLN A 337 2.51 -13.84 5.70
C GLN A 337 1.80 -15.17 6.02
N LEU A 338 2.43 -16.31 5.75
CA LEU A 338 1.80 -17.61 5.98
C LEU A 338 1.54 -17.88 7.47
N HIS A 339 2.43 -17.39 8.34
CA HIS A 339 2.23 -17.46 9.79
C HIS A 339 1.02 -16.62 10.20
N PHE A 340 0.91 -15.39 9.69
CA PHE A 340 -0.24 -14.52 9.92
C PHE A 340 -1.55 -15.17 9.47
N GLU A 341 -1.61 -15.71 8.26
CA GLU A 341 -2.83 -16.34 7.72
C GLU A 341 -3.30 -17.54 8.55
N LEU A 342 -2.37 -18.27 9.18
CA LEU A 342 -2.66 -19.43 10.03
C LEU A 342 -3.03 -19.03 11.46
N PHE A 343 -2.39 -17.99 11.99
CA PHE A 343 -2.39 -17.67 13.42
C PHE A 343 -3.09 -16.36 13.80
N ASP A 344 -3.69 -15.66 12.83
CA ASP A 344 -4.45 -14.44 13.10
C ASP A 344 -5.72 -14.74 13.91
N PHE A 345 -5.91 -13.99 15.00
CA PHE A 345 -7.07 -14.14 15.88
C PHE A 345 -8.40 -13.95 15.16
N SER A 346 -8.51 -12.98 14.26
CA SER A 346 -9.76 -12.71 13.53
C SER A 346 -10.05 -13.83 12.54
N TYR A 347 -9.02 -14.41 11.91
CA TYR A 347 -9.19 -15.51 10.95
C TYR A 347 -9.55 -16.81 11.67
N GLN A 348 -8.91 -17.09 12.80
CA GLN A 348 -9.27 -18.24 13.64
C GLN A 348 -10.69 -18.11 14.19
N PHE A 349 -11.09 -16.92 14.62
CA PHE A 349 -12.45 -16.62 15.07
C PHE A 349 -13.49 -16.88 13.98
N LEU A 350 -13.21 -16.46 12.73
CA LEU A 350 -14.05 -16.78 11.56
C LEU A 350 -14.17 -18.29 11.33
N ASN A 351 -13.06 -19.03 11.40
CA ASN A 351 -13.07 -20.48 11.20
C ASN A 351 -13.91 -21.19 12.28
N ILE A 352 -13.80 -20.76 13.54
CA ILE A 352 -14.62 -21.29 14.65
C ILE A 352 -16.11 -21.00 14.41
N ALA A 353 -16.44 -19.77 13.99
CA ALA A 353 -17.81 -19.39 13.66
C ALA A 353 -18.39 -20.23 12.49
N GLU A 354 -17.58 -20.54 11.48
CA GLU A 354 -17.99 -21.41 10.37
C GLU A 354 -18.31 -22.83 10.83
N VAL A 355 -17.47 -23.42 11.68
CA VAL A 355 -17.68 -24.77 12.23
C VAL A 355 -18.90 -24.81 13.15
N GLU A 356 -19.05 -23.83 14.04
CA GLU A 356 -20.20 -23.73 14.94
C GLU A 356 -21.51 -23.57 14.17
N ASN A 357 -21.55 -22.72 13.14
CA ASN A 357 -22.71 -22.58 12.26
C ASN A 357 -23.06 -23.86 11.52
N ALA A 358 -22.07 -24.61 11.03
CA ALA A 358 -22.28 -25.90 10.38
C ALA A 358 -22.86 -26.94 11.36
N ALA A 359 -22.36 -27.00 12.59
CA ALA A 359 -22.86 -27.88 13.64
C ALA A 359 -24.31 -27.54 14.02
N ILE A 360 -24.63 -26.24 14.15
CA ILE A 360 -26.00 -25.77 14.43
C ILE A 360 -26.94 -26.15 13.27
N ALA A 361 -26.53 -25.93 12.02
CA ALA A 361 -27.33 -26.29 10.84
C ALA A 361 -27.62 -27.80 10.77
N GLN A 362 -26.67 -28.65 11.15
CA GLN A 362 -26.88 -30.10 11.25
C GLN A 362 -27.85 -30.46 12.37
N THR A 363 -27.79 -29.77 13.51
CA THR A 363 -28.64 -30.04 14.69
C THR A 363 -30.08 -29.54 14.49
N LEU A 364 -30.26 -28.38 13.84
CA LEU A 364 -31.58 -27.79 13.51
C LEU A 364 -32.33 -28.56 12.40
N SER A 365 -31.69 -29.53 11.74
CA SER A 365 -32.40 -30.48 10.87
C SER A 365 -33.24 -31.50 11.66
N PHE A 366 -33.01 -31.63 12.99
CA PHE A 366 -33.73 -32.56 13.86
C PHE A 366 -34.75 -31.91 14.81
N ASP A 367 -34.60 -30.63 15.19
CA ASP A 367 -35.59 -29.95 16.04
C ASP A 367 -35.83 -28.49 15.62
N ARG A 368 -36.99 -28.26 15.02
CA ARG A 368 -37.37 -27.01 14.36
C ARG A 368 -38.11 -26.04 15.29
N SER A 369 -37.69 -25.91 16.54
CA SER A 369 -38.17 -24.81 17.39
C SER A 369 -37.25 -24.59 18.60
N LYS A 370 -36.87 -23.33 18.82
CA LYS A 370 -36.10 -22.80 19.97
C LYS A 370 -34.59 -22.97 19.86
N ASN A 371 -33.93 -22.00 19.21
CA ASN A 371 -32.63 -21.40 19.59
C ASN A 371 -31.97 -20.68 18.38
N SER A 372 -32.67 -19.72 17.78
CA SER A 372 -32.13 -18.85 16.71
C SER A 372 -31.26 -17.70 17.21
N ASN A 373 -31.09 -17.55 18.53
CA ASN A 373 -30.62 -16.29 19.12
C ASN A 373 -29.12 -16.27 19.46
N PHE A 374 -28.37 -17.37 19.27
CA PHE A 374 -26.98 -17.45 19.73
C PHE A 374 -25.99 -16.67 18.85
N LEU A 375 -26.24 -16.60 17.53
CA LEU A 375 -25.43 -15.83 16.59
C LEU A 375 -25.87 -14.35 16.47
N GLN A 376 -27.01 -13.99 17.06
CA GLN A 376 -27.73 -12.73 16.84
C GLN A 376 -27.01 -11.46 17.36
N GLY A 377 -25.78 -11.60 17.89
CA GLY A 377 -24.92 -10.48 18.30
C GLY A 377 -23.57 -10.39 17.58
N TYR A 378 -23.16 -11.40 16.82
CA TYR A 378 -21.80 -11.47 16.23
C TYR A 378 -21.75 -11.17 14.73
N GLU A 379 -22.89 -11.01 14.05
CA GLU A 379 -22.92 -10.87 12.59
C GLU A 379 -22.12 -9.65 12.08
N SER A 380 -22.28 -8.51 12.74
CA SER A 380 -21.53 -7.28 12.41
C SER A 380 -20.03 -7.44 12.62
N LEU A 381 -19.65 -8.07 13.73
CA LEU A 381 -18.26 -8.38 14.07
C LEU A 381 -17.63 -9.33 13.04
N LEU A 382 -18.32 -10.42 12.71
CA LEU A 382 -17.87 -11.40 11.72
C LEU A 382 -17.74 -10.74 10.34
N GLU A 383 -18.67 -9.85 9.96
CA GLU A 383 -18.56 -9.14 8.68
C GLU A 383 -17.39 -8.16 8.66
N ALA A 384 -17.13 -7.45 9.75
CA ALA A 384 -15.95 -6.60 9.89
C ALA A 384 -14.65 -7.42 9.76
N MET A 385 -14.58 -8.60 10.39
CA MET A 385 -13.44 -9.53 10.25
C MET A 385 -13.29 -10.06 8.82
N ARG A 386 -14.38 -10.39 8.12
CA ARG A 386 -14.33 -10.78 6.70
C ARG A 386 -13.85 -9.62 5.82
N LYS A 387 -14.28 -8.39 6.09
CA LYS A 387 -13.80 -7.20 5.38
C LYS A 387 -12.30 -6.98 5.60
N ALA A 388 -11.82 -7.09 6.84
CA ALA A 388 -10.39 -7.02 7.16
C ALA A 388 -9.59 -8.12 6.43
N ARG A 389 -10.08 -9.37 6.45
CA ARG A 389 -9.46 -10.49 5.73
C ARG A 389 -9.35 -10.24 4.22
N ARG A 390 -10.42 -9.73 3.60
CA ARG A 390 -10.42 -9.36 2.17
C ARG A 390 -9.41 -8.26 1.86
N LEU A 391 -9.36 -7.22 2.69
CA LEU A 391 -8.40 -6.12 2.53
C LEU A 391 -6.95 -6.61 2.65
N ASN A 392 -6.64 -7.37 3.70
CA ASN A 392 -5.31 -7.93 3.91
C ASN A 392 -4.86 -8.81 2.73
N ASN A 393 -5.75 -9.70 2.26
CA ASN A 393 -5.47 -10.55 1.11
C ASN A 393 -5.20 -9.72 -0.15
N HIS A 394 -5.99 -8.67 -0.39
CA HIS A 394 -5.76 -7.75 -1.50
C HIS A 394 -4.38 -7.09 -1.41
N VAL A 395 -3.99 -6.59 -0.24
CA VAL A 395 -2.67 -5.98 -0.02
C VAL A 395 -1.56 -7.01 -0.24
N PHE A 396 -1.66 -8.22 0.33
CA PHE A 396 -0.67 -9.27 0.11
C PHE A 396 -0.54 -9.68 -1.37
N SER A 397 -1.66 -9.80 -2.09
CA SER A 397 -1.63 -10.08 -3.53
C SER A 397 -0.94 -8.97 -4.33
N MET A 398 -1.21 -7.70 -4.00
CA MET A 398 -0.55 -6.55 -4.61
C MET A 398 0.96 -6.56 -4.33
N LEU A 399 1.35 -6.82 -3.09
CA LEU A 399 2.76 -6.91 -2.70
C LEU A 399 3.47 -8.05 -3.42
N ARG A 400 2.85 -9.23 -3.53
CA ARG A 400 3.41 -10.38 -4.26
C ARG A 400 3.59 -10.09 -5.75
N ALA A 401 2.65 -9.38 -6.36
CA ALA A 401 2.72 -9.03 -7.78
C ALA A 401 3.82 -8.00 -8.08
N ARG A 402 4.16 -7.13 -7.11
CA ARG A 402 5.13 -6.04 -7.31
C ARG A 402 6.50 -6.34 -6.74
N CYS A 403 6.58 -6.97 -5.58
CA CYS A 403 7.82 -7.28 -4.88
C CYS A 403 7.83 -8.77 -4.51
N PRO A 404 7.98 -9.69 -5.47
CA PRO A 404 8.00 -11.11 -5.16
C PRO A 404 9.19 -11.40 -4.23
N LEU A 405 8.89 -11.78 -2.99
CA LEU A 405 9.91 -12.23 -2.05
C LEU A 405 10.52 -13.53 -2.54
N GLU A 406 11.82 -13.66 -2.35
CA GLU A 406 12.50 -14.94 -2.49
C GLU A 406 11.85 -15.96 -1.55
N GLU A 407 11.63 -17.17 -2.03
CA GLU A 407 11.37 -18.30 -1.14
C GLU A 407 12.60 -18.47 -0.24
N LYS A 408 12.50 -18.08 1.03
CA LYS A 408 13.57 -18.31 2.00
C LYS A 408 13.90 -19.80 2.01
N VAL A 409 15.19 -20.11 2.01
CA VAL A 409 15.77 -21.46 1.99
C VAL A 409 14.89 -22.48 2.72
N ALA A 410 14.17 -23.30 1.96
CA ALA A 410 13.43 -24.43 2.49
C ALA A 410 14.40 -25.59 2.72
N CYS A 411 14.42 -26.14 3.94
CA CYS A 411 15.09 -27.40 4.20
C CYS A 411 14.29 -28.52 3.52
N ALA A 412 14.95 -29.37 2.74
CA ALA A 412 14.31 -30.59 2.26
C ALA A 412 13.83 -31.43 3.47
N ILE A 413 12.66 -32.05 3.38
CA ILE A 413 12.13 -32.91 4.45
C ILE A 413 12.30 -34.37 4.00
N LYS A 414 12.90 -35.20 4.85
CA LYS A 414 13.00 -36.64 4.59
C LYS A 414 11.61 -37.26 4.62
N HIS A 415 11.43 -38.43 4.01
CA HIS A 415 10.19 -39.22 4.13
C HIS A 415 9.80 -39.52 5.59
N SER A 416 10.77 -39.51 6.51
CA SER A 416 10.55 -39.67 7.95
C SER A 416 10.01 -38.40 8.66
N GLY A 417 9.79 -37.29 7.94
CA GLY A 417 9.42 -36.00 8.51
C GLY A 417 10.57 -35.21 9.13
N ALA A 418 11.81 -35.73 9.11
CA ALA A 418 12.97 -35.04 9.68
C ALA A 418 13.55 -34.01 8.69
N PRO A 419 14.01 -32.83 9.18
CA PRO A 419 14.61 -31.83 8.31
C PRO A 419 15.97 -32.33 7.80
N GLN A 420 16.21 -32.18 6.51
CA GLN A 420 17.45 -32.52 5.84
C GLN A 420 18.32 -31.28 5.76
N HIS A 421 19.24 -31.17 6.71
CA HIS A 421 20.27 -30.14 6.69
C HIS A 421 21.18 -30.36 5.45
N ARG A 422 21.57 -29.26 4.78
CA ARG A 422 22.46 -29.16 3.60
C ARG A 422 21.83 -29.26 2.20
N ILE A 423 20.52 -29.47 2.06
CA ILE A 423 19.82 -29.24 0.79
C ILE A 423 19.12 -27.89 0.90
N THR A 424 19.66 -26.91 0.21
CA THR A 424 19.12 -25.56 0.09
C THR A 424 18.76 -25.36 -1.38
N PHE A 425 17.49 -25.15 -1.70
CA PHE A 425 17.10 -24.80 -3.06
C PHE A 425 17.63 -23.40 -3.39
N VAL A 426 18.18 -23.22 -4.60
CA VAL A 426 18.73 -21.94 -5.04
C VAL A 426 17.57 -21.04 -5.49
N ASN A 427 17.59 -19.80 -5.02
CA ASN A 427 16.52 -18.82 -5.15
C ASN A 427 16.27 -18.36 -6.60
N THR A 428 15.06 -17.86 -6.84
CA THR A 428 14.80 -16.89 -7.91
C THR A 428 15.51 -15.59 -7.56
N LEU A 429 16.20 -14.95 -8.52
CA LEU A 429 16.95 -13.71 -8.30
C LEU A 429 16.09 -12.64 -7.61
N SER A 430 16.65 -12.03 -6.56
CA SER A 430 16.01 -10.92 -5.86
C SER A 430 15.76 -9.75 -6.80
N ALA A 431 14.58 -9.14 -6.70
CA ALA A 431 14.42 -7.77 -7.19
C ALA A 431 15.43 -6.80 -6.52
N PHE A 432 15.91 -7.12 -5.31
CA PHE A 432 16.94 -6.37 -4.60
C PHE A 432 18.33 -6.39 -5.27
N GLU A 433 18.68 -7.46 -5.99
CA GLU A 433 19.95 -7.54 -6.71
C GLU A 433 19.95 -6.69 -7.99
N THR A 434 18.77 -6.23 -8.42
CA THR A 434 18.60 -5.32 -9.57
C THR A 434 18.66 -3.84 -9.20
N LEU A 435 18.75 -3.51 -7.91
CA LEU A 435 18.92 -2.13 -7.48
C LEU A 435 20.34 -1.63 -7.80
N PRO A 436 20.50 -0.33 -8.14
CA PRO A 436 21.83 0.25 -8.29
C PRO A 436 22.58 0.15 -6.96
N GLN A 437 23.57 -0.75 -6.90
CA GLN A 437 24.47 -0.80 -5.76
C GLN A 437 25.40 0.41 -5.82
N LYS A 438 25.73 0.99 -4.66
CA LYS A 438 26.84 1.94 -4.59
C LYS A 438 28.09 1.17 -5.00
N GLU A 439 28.71 1.57 -6.10
CA GLU A 439 30.10 1.19 -6.38
C GLU A 439 30.94 1.63 -5.15
N ALA A 440 31.61 0.64 -4.54
CA ALA A 440 32.46 0.84 -3.38
C ALA A 440 33.79 1.49 -3.76
#